data_AF-A0A8S2S2U2-F1
#
_entry.id   AF-A0A8S2S2U2-F1
#
_cell.length_a   1.000
_cell.length_b   1.000
_cell.length_c   1.000
_cell.angle_alpha   90.00
_cell.angle_beta   90.00
_cell.angle_gamma   90.00
#
_symmetry.space_group_name_H-M   'P 1'
#
loop_
_entity.id
_entity.type
_entity.pdbx_description
1 polymer ?
#
loop_
_entity_poly.entity_id
_entity_poly.type
_entity_poly.pdbx_seq_one_letter_code
_entity_poly.pdbx_strand_id
1 'polypeptide(L)' 'MTIHPSKITRTTTPYAMINDYSAFPIEEEILFTMHTVFRVRDIKQTTTNDRLWEV' A
#
# COMPACT_ATOMS: atom_id res chain seq x y z
N MET A 1 -8.05 -17.16 -7.51
CA MET A 1 -7.59 -15.80 -7.81
C MET A 1 -6.69 -15.89 -9.04
N THR A 2 -7.20 -15.49 -10.21
CA THR A 2 -6.47 -15.65 -11.48
C THR A 2 -6.08 -14.26 -11.98
N ILE A 3 -4.78 -13.99 -12.07
CA ILE A 3 -4.27 -12.69 -12.50
C ILE A 3 -4.11 -12.72 -14.02
N HIS A 4 -4.80 -11.82 -14.72
CA HIS A 4 -4.70 -11.68 -16.18
C HIS A 4 -3.57 -10.70 -16.54
N PRO A 5 -2.48 -11.17 -17.18
CA PRO A 5 -1.27 -10.37 -17.41
C PRO A 5 -1.49 -9.12 -18.28
N SER A 6 -2.47 -9.15 -19.18
CA SER A 6 -2.82 -8.04 -20.07
C SER A 6 -3.50 -6.85 -19.37
N LYS A 7 -3.94 -7.04 -18.12
CA LYS A 7 -4.52 -5.97 -17.28
C LYS A 7 -3.53 -5.42 -16.25
N ILE A 8 -2.29 -5.89 -16.26
CA ILE A 8 -1.23 -5.36 -15.40
C ILE A 8 -0.64 -4.15 -16.14
N THR A 9 -1.06 -2.95 -15.75
CA THR A 9 -0.45 -1.71 -16.19
C THR A 9 1.03 -1.71 -15.78
N ARG A 10 1.95 -1.75 -16.76
CA ARG A 10 3.43 -1.74 -16.54
C ARG A 10 3.96 -0.45 -15.89
N THR A 11 3.10 0.48 -15.50
CA THR A 11 3.45 1.84 -15.10
C THR A 11 3.37 2.08 -13.59
N THR A 12 2.84 1.15 -12.80
CA THR A 12 2.66 1.32 -11.35
C THR A 12 2.97 0.04 -10.59
N THR A 13 3.40 0.19 -9.34
CA THR A 13 3.52 -0.92 -8.40
C THR A 13 2.17 -1.64 -8.25
N PRO A 14 2.10 -2.96 -8.37
CA PRO A 14 0.86 -3.71 -8.16
C PRO A 14 0.33 -3.58 -6.73
N TYR A 15 -0.98 -3.37 -6.59
CA TYR A 15 -1.69 -3.34 -5.31
C TYR A 15 -3.13 -3.86 -5.49
N ALA A 16 -3.79 -4.19 -4.38
CA ALA A 16 -5.19 -4.61 -4.33
C ALA A 16 -5.94 -3.92 -3.18
N MET A 17 -7.16 -3.47 -3.45
CA MET A 17 -8.13 -3.13 -2.41
C MET A 17 -8.77 -4.42 -1.94
N ILE A 18 -8.73 -4.71 -0.64
CA ILE A 18 -9.18 -6.01 -0.12
C ILE A 18 -10.35 -5.91 0.87
N ASN A 19 -11.06 -4.78 0.91
CA ASN A 19 -12.22 -4.57 1.78
C ASN A 19 -13.22 -5.74 1.78
N ASP A 20 -13.58 -6.25 0.59
CA ASP A 20 -14.56 -7.33 0.43
C ASP A 20 -14.06 -8.71 0.89
N TYR A 21 -12.75 -8.84 1.14
CA TYR A 21 -12.08 -10.09 1.47
C TYR A 21 -11.37 -10.06 2.83
N SER A 22 -11.15 -8.87 3.40
CA SER A 22 -10.48 -8.68 4.67
C SER A 22 -11.36 -9.19 5.81
N ALA A 23 -10.73 -9.71 6.87
CA ALA A 23 -11.44 -10.03 8.11
C ALA A 23 -12.04 -8.77 8.76
N PHE A 24 -11.52 -7.58 8.40
CA PHE A 24 -11.97 -6.28 8.90
C PHE A 24 -12.30 -5.33 7.73
N PRO A 25 -13.50 -5.44 7.12
CA PRO A 25 -13.87 -4.67 5.93
C PRO A 25 -13.88 -3.13 6.10
N ILE A 26 -13.93 -2.64 7.35
CA ILE A 26 -14.02 -1.22 7.70
C ILE A 26 -12.66 -0.50 7.68
N GLU A 27 -11.55 -1.22 7.58
CA GLU A 27 -10.20 -0.64 7.70
C GLU A 27 -9.67 -0.03 6.40
N GLU A 28 -10.43 -0.11 5.30
CA GLU A 28 -10.05 0.43 3.99
C GLU A 28 -8.65 -0.02 3.51
N GLU A 29 -8.39 -1.32 3.69
CA GLU A 29 -7.06 -1.90 3.54
C GLU A 29 -6.58 -2.00 2.09
N ILE A 30 -5.32 -1.59 1.88
CA ILE A 30 -4.59 -1.69 0.61
C ILE A 30 -3.45 -2.68 0.76
N LEU A 31 -3.50 -3.78 0.00
CA LEU A 31 -2.47 -4.81 -0.01
C LEU A 31 -1.51 -4.62 -1.18
N PHE A 32 -0.23 -4.43 -0.90
CA PHE A 32 0.85 -4.48 -1.89
C PHE A 32 1.33 -5.91 -2.08
N THR A 33 1.83 -6.24 -3.29
CA THR A 33 2.45 -7.56 -3.51
C THR A 33 3.72 -7.71 -2.67
N MET A 34 4.05 -8.96 -2.30
CA MET A 34 5.36 -9.27 -1.73
C MET A 34 6.48 -8.83 -2.68
N HIS A 35 7.65 -8.51 -2.13
CA HIS A 35 8.81 -7.99 -2.86
C HIS A 35 8.59 -6.62 -3.54
N THR A 36 7.61 -5.85 -3.07
CA THR A 36 7.50 -4.44 -3.42
C THR A 36 8.65 -3.65 -2.78
N VAL A 37 9.36 -2.86 -3.58
CA VAL A 37 10.44 -1.98 -3.10
C VAL A 37 9.91 -0.57 -2.97
N PHE A 38 10.01 0.00 -1.76
CA PHE A 38 9.69 1.40 -1.49
C PHE A 38 10.99 2.18 -1.28
N ARG A 39 11.09 3.38 -1.88
CA ARG A 39 12.17 4.33 -1.61
C ARG A 39 11.62 5.49 -0.78
N VAL A 40 11.96 5.51 0.49
CA VAL A 40 11.71 6.68 1.34
C VAL A 40 12.66 7.80 0.91
N ARG A 41 12.12 8.99 0.64
CA ARG A 41 12.92 10.14 0.18
C ARG A 41 13.22 11.08 1.33
N ASP A 42 12.16 11.58 1.95
CA ASP A 42 12.22 12.52 3.04
C ASP A 42 11.56 11.90 4.25
N ILE A 43 12.07 12.20 5.43
CA ILE A 43 11.49 11.76 6.69
C ILE A 43 11.40 13.00 7.57
N LYS A 44 10.19 13.35 8.00
CA LYS A 44 9.98 14.48 8.90
C LYS A 44 9.18 14.05 10.11
N GLN A 45 9.62 14.51 11.28
CA GLN A 45 8.89 14.28 12.52
C GLN A 45 7.66 15.18 12.53
N THR A 46 6.50 14.62 12.91
CA THR A 46 5.28 15.41 12.99
C THR A 46 5.38 16.39 14.17
N THR A 47 4.94 17.64 13.98
CA THR A 47 5.02 18.65 15.05
C THR A 47 4.04 18.39 16.19
N THR A 48 3.04 17.55 15.96
CA THR A 48 1.94 17.25 16.88
C THR A 48 2.18 16.01 17.74
N ASN A 49 3.09 15.13 17.34
CA ASN A 49 3.38 13.87 18.02
C ASN A 49 4.82 13.45 17.74
N ASP A 50 5.63 13.40 18.80
CA ASP A 50 7.05 13.07 18.73
C ASP A 50 7.32 11.61 18.34
N ARG A 51 6.30 10.76 18.34
CA ARG A 51 6.36 9.35 17.93
C ARG A 51 5.84 9.11 16.52
N LEU A 52 5.32 10.14 15.84
CA LEU A 52 4.82 10.03 14.48
C LEU A 52 5.81 10.64 13.49
N TRP A 53 5.98 9.95 12.37
CA TRP A 53 6.87 10.33 11.29
C TRP A 53 6.09 10.34 9.98
N GLU A 54 6.28 11.37 9.19
CA GLU A 54 5.77 11.46 7.82
C GLU A 54 6.92 11.17 6.86
N VAL A 55 6.64 10.29 5.89
CA VAL A 55 7.61 9.71 4.94
C VAL A 55 7.16 9.86 3.49
#